data_AF-A0A229HEB2-F1
#
_entry.id   AF-A0A229HEB2-F1
#
_cell.length_a   1.000
_cell.length_b   1.000
_cell.length_c   1.000
_cell.angle_alpha   90.00
_cell.angle_beta   90.00
_cell.angle_gamma   90.00
#
_symmetry.space_group_name_H-M   'P 1'
#
loop_
_entity.id
_entity.type
_entity.pdbx_description
1 polymer ?
#
loop_
_entity_poly.entity_id
_entity_poly.type
_entity_poly.pdbx_seq_one_letter_code
_entity_poly.pdbx_strand_id
1 'polypeptide(L)'
;MTMAPERIDVRVELLIDQRWFAVCDLSDLIPGRGVAALLPDGTQVAVFLDRTGQAYAIDNRDPFTGAYVLSRGLLGSLGERPFVASPLLKQRFDLETGRCLDDEGVAVQAYAARTNDGVSAQVA
;
A
#
# COMPACT_ATOMS: atom_id res chain seq x y z
N MET A 1 6.76 -10.22 36.75
CA MET A 1 5.61 -9.95 35.86
C MET A 1 6.00 -8.76 35.01
N THR A 2 6.49 -9.00 33.79
CA THR A 2 6.88 -7.90 32.88
C THR A 2 5.63 -7.52 32.10
N MET A 3 5.06 -6.35 32.39
CA MET A 3 4.09 -5.76 31.48
C MET A 3 4.84 -5.38 30.21
N ALA A 4 4.46 -5.99 29.08
CA ALA A 4 4.85 -5.48 27.77
C ALA A 4 4.27 -4.06 27.66
N PRO A 5 5.04 -3.07 27.17
CA PRO A 5 4.49 -1.73 26.99
C PRO A 5 3.29 -1.83 26.06
N GLU A 6 2.22 -1.13 26.42
CA GLU A 6 1.02 -0.97 25.61
C GLU A 6 1.45 -0.26 24.32
N ARG A 7 1.75 -1.07 23.29
CA ARG A 7 2.33 -0.59 22.04
C ARG A 7 1.22 0.15 21.31
N ILE A 8 1.33 1.48 21.27
CA ILE A 8 0.52 2.31 20.37
C ILE A 8 1.07 2.04 18.97
N ASP A 9 0.64 0.93 18.39
CA ASP A 9 1.03 0.54 17.05
C ASP A 9 0.24 1.40 16.07
N VAL A 10 0.92 2.38 15.47
CA VAL A 10 0.39 3.11 14.33
C VAL A 10 0.13 2.08 13.24
N ARG A 11 -1.12 1.99 12.78
CA ARG A 11 -1.54 1.03 11.75
C ARG A 11 -1.68 1.72 10.41
N VAL A 12 -1.36 0.98 9.35
CA VAL A 12 -1.78 1.38 8.01
C VAL A 12 -3.19 0.85 7.79
N GLU A 13 -4.08 1.75 7.39
CA GLU A 13 -5.47 1.45 7.08
C GLU A 13 -5.77 1.80 5.63
N LEU A 14 -6.56 0.95 4.97
CA LEU A 14 -7.07 1.16 3.61
C LEU A 14 -8.57 1.40 3.64
N LEU A 15 -9.07 2.30 2.80
CA LEU A 15 -10.50 2.52 2.63
C LEU A 15 -11.10 1.44 1.72
N ILE A 16 -11.85 0.51 2.30
CA ILE A 16 -12.55 -0.59 1.63
C ILE A 16 -14.04 -0.49 1.94
N ASP A 17 -14.91 -0.47 0.92
CA ASP A 17 -16.37 -0.37 1.09
C ASP A 17 -16.79 0.73 2.09
N GLN A 18 -16.21 1.93 1.93
CA GLN A 18 -16.45 3.10 2.80
C GLN A 18 -16.04 2.92 4.27
N ARG A 19 -15.20 1.94 4.59
CA ARG A 19 -14.68 1.68 5.94
C ARG A 19 -13.17 1.57 5.91
N TRP A 20 -12.53 2.09 6.96
CA TRP A 20 -11.09 1.93 7.13
C TRP A 20 -10.78 0.55 7.70
N PHE A 21 -9.92 -0.19 7.01
CA PHE A 21 -9.50 -1.53 7.37
C PHE A 21 -8.00 -1.56 7.63
N ALA A 22 -7.60 -1.96 8.83
CA ALA A 22 -6.20 -2.09 9.20
C ALA A 22 -5.55 -3.28 8.48
N VAL A 23 -4.46 -3.02 7.74
CA VAL A 23 -3.78 -4.04 6.91
C VAL A 23 -2.46 -4.52 7.51
N CYS A 24 -1.69 -3.65 8.18
CA CYS A 24 -0.47 -4.00 8.88
C CYS A 24 -0.09 -2.90 9.90
N ASP A 25 0.87 -3.21 10.77
CA ASP A 25 1.49 -2.20 11.61
C ASP A 25 2.48 -1.39 10.76
N LEU A 26 2.56 -0.07 11.00
CA LEU A 26 3.49 0.81 10.30
C LEU A 26 4.95 0.34 10.49
N SER A 27 5.25 -0.28 11.64
CA SER A 27 6.56 -0.84 11.95
C SER A 27 6.96 -2.03 11.05
N ASP A 28 6.00 -2.67 10.38
CA ASP A 28 6.27 -3.73 9.42
C ASP A 28 6.70 -3.19 8.05
N LEU A 29 6.51 -1.89 7.81
CA LEU A 29 6.87 -1.23 6.56
C LEU A 29 8.26 -0.60 6.64
N ILE A 30 9.11 -1.02 5.71
CA ILE A 30 10.40 -0.38 5.46
C ILE A 30 10.20 0.59 4.28
N PRO A 31 10.53 1.90 4.42
CA PRO A 31 10.41 2.84 3.33
C PRO A 31 11.05 2.36 2.03
N GLY A 32 10.32 2.42 0.93
CA GLY A 32 10.76 1.96 -0.39
C GLY A 32 10.60 0.45 -0.65
N ARG A 33 10.14 -0.34 0.33
CA ARG A 33 9.90 -1.79 0.19
C ARG A 33 8.41 -2.06 0.33
N GLY A 34 7.84 -2.70 -0.68
CA GLY A 34 6.44 -3.11 -0.61
C GLY A 34 6.24 -4.37 0.22
N VAL A 35 5.05 -4.49 0.80
CA VAL A 35 4.56 -5.68 1.49
C VAL A 35 3.23 -6.08 0.86
N ALA A 36 3.02 -7.39 0.71
CA ALA A 36 1.71 -7.91 0.29
C ALA A 36 0.82 -8.08 1.53
N ALA A 37 -0.41 -7.57 1.47
CA ALA A 37 -1.43 -7.78 2.49
C ALA A 37 -2.69 -8.40 1.86
N LEU A 38 -3.49 -9.08 2.68
CA LEU A 38 -4.74 -9.71 2.27
C LEU A 38 -5.92 -8.92 2.81
N LEU A 39 -6.83 -8.53 1.92
CA LEU A 39 -8.09 -7.90 2.28
C LEU A 39 -9.14 -8.96 2.70
N PRO A 40 -10.24 -8.55 3.36
CA PRO A 40 -11.28 -9.47 3.83
C PRO A 40 -11.95 -10.31 2.73
N ASP A 41 -11.98 -9.79 1.51
CA ASP A 41 -12.53 -10.46 0.32
C ASP A 41 -11.53 -11.45 -0.34
N GLY A 42 -10.32 -11.56 0.19
CA GLY A 42 -9.24 -12.38 -0.37
C GLY A 42 -8.39 -11.67 -1.43
N THR A 43 -8.68 -10.40 -1.74
CA THR A 43 -7.86 -9.61 -2.66
C THR A 43 -6.50 -9.32 -2.03
N GLN A 44 -5.43 -9.50 -2.80
CA GLN A 44 -4.08 -9.12 -2.37
C GLN A 44 -3.74 -7.71 -2.83
N VAL A 45 -3.27 -6.90 -1.90
CA VAL A 45 -2.82 -5.53 -2.14
C VAL A 45 -1.32 -5.41 -1.85
N ALA A 46 -0.65 -4.55 -2.61
CA ALA A 46 0.72 -4.14 -2.39
C ALA A 46 0.71 -2.81 -1.63
N VAL A 47 1.22 -2.83 -0.40
CA VAL A 47 1.30 -1.67 0.50
C VAL A 47 2.73 -1.16 0.49
N PHE A 48 2.89 0.16 0.38
CA PHE A 48 4.17 0.83 0.35
C PHE A 48 4.19 1.98 1.34
N LEU A 49 5.39 2.28 1.85
CA LEU A 49 5.70 3.49 2.59
C LEU A 49 6.79 4.23 1.82
N ASP A 50 6.61 5.53 1.56
CA ASP A 50 7.69 6.33 0.99
C ASP A 50 8.64 6.87 2.07
N ARG A 51 9.67 7.63 1.65
CA ARG A 51 10.67 8.18 2.57
C ARG A 51 10.14 9.33 3.44
N THR A 52 8.99 9.90 3.10
CA THR A 52 8.32 10.94 3.88
C THR A 52 7.37 10.36 4.93
N GLY A 53 7.12 9.05 4.87
CA GLY A 53 6.19 8.35 5.76
C GLY A 53 4.76 8.30 5.22
N GLN A 54 4.53 8.68 3.95
CA GLN A 54 3.23 8.53 3.30
C GLN A 54 3.03 7.07 2.86
N ALA A 55 1.87 6.52 3.19
CA ALA A 55 1.46 5.17 2.80
C ALA A 55 0.71 5.20 1.47
N TYR A 56 0.92 4.17 0.64
CA TYR A 56 0.21 3.93 -0.62
C TYR A 56 -0.20 2.48 -0.71
N ALA A 57 -1.28 2.19 -1.43
CA ALA A 57 -1.68 0.83 -1.70
C ALA A 57 -2.34 0.69 -3.08
N ILE A 58 -1.96 -0.37 -3.78
CA ILE A 58 -2.53 -0.77 -5.07
C ILE A 58 -2.78 -2.28 -5.07
N ASP A 59 -3.47 -2.83 -6.07
CA ASP A 59 -3.53 -4.29 -6.24
C ASP A 59 -2.12 -4.90 -6.32
N ASN A 60 -1.92 -6.07 -5.72
CA ASN A 60 -0.64 -6.78 -5.81
C ASN A 60 -0.48 -7.53 -7.14
N ARG A 61 -1.60 -7.75 -7.86
CA ARG A 61 -1.63 -8.48 -9.13
C ARG A 61 -1.19 -7.57 -10.28
N ASP A 62 -0.10 -7.95 -10.92
CA ASP A 62 0.34 -7.33 -12.16
C ASP A 62 -0.65 -7.65 -13.29
N PRO A 63 -1.24 -6.65 -13.97
CA PRO A 63 -2.29 -6.86 -14.97
C PRO A 63 -1.77 -7.46 -16.28
N PHE A 64 -0.47 -7.33 -16.59
CA PHE A 64 0.12 -7.87 -17.81
C PHE A 64 0.43 -9.37 -17.68
N THR A 65 0.90 -9.78 -16.51
CA THR A 65 1.34 -11.18 -16.26
C THR A 65 0.33 -12.00 -15.46
N GLY A 66 -0.56 -11.33 -14.73
CA GLY A 66 -1.48 -11.93 -13.78
C GLY A 66 -0.83 -12.42 -12.48
N ALA A 67 0.47 -12.17 -12.28
CA ALA A 67 1.22 -12.60 -11.11
C ALA A 67 1.09 -11.61 -9.94
N TYR A 68 1.06 -12.13 -8.71
CA TYR A 68 0.98 -11.32 -7.48
C TYR A 68 2.37 -10.84 -7.03
N VAL A 69 2.90 -9.83 -7.73
CA VAL A 69 4.32 -9.43 -7.60
C VAL A 69 4.54 -7.94 -7.42
N LEU A 70 3.52 -7.08 -7.50
CA LEU A 70 3.75 -5.62 -7.48
C LEU A 70 4.38 -5.13 -6.18
N SER A 71 4.06 -5.75 -5.03
CA SER A 71 4.71 -5.48 -3.74
C SER A 71 6.23 -5.68 -3.74
N ARG A 72 6.77 -6.44 -4.69
CA ARG A 72 8.22 -6.66 -4.85
C ARG A 72 8.86 -5.69 -5.84
N GLY A 73 8.07 -4.78 -6.40
CA GLY A 73 8.52 -3.80 -7.38
C GLY A 73 9.44 -2.75 -6.77
N LEU A 74 10.17 -2.08 -7.65
CA LEU A 74 11.08 -1.00 -7.24
C LEU A 74 10.30 0.32 -7.25
N LEU A 75 10.33 1.05 -6.13
CA LEU A 75 9.76 2.39 -6.09
C LEU A 75 10.67 3.39 -6.82
N GLY A 76 10.04 4.32 -7.52
CA GLY A 76 10.68 5.47 -8.13
C GLY A 76 9.72 6.66 -8.16
N SER A 77 10.16 7.76 -8.75
CA SER A 77 9.33 8.95 -8.94
C SER A 77 9.51 9.54 -10.33
N LEU A 78 8.43 10.08 -10.89
CA LEU A 78 8.42 10.86 -12.12
C LEU A 78 8.00 12.29 -11.79
N GLY A 79 8.98 13.13 -11.43
CA GLY A 79 8.71 14.37 -10.71
C GLY A 79 8.17 14.03 -9.32
N GLU A 80 7.02 14.63 -8.98
CA GLU A 80 6.34 14.38 -7.70
C GLU A 80 5.46 13.11 -7.71
N ARG A 81 5.32 12.41 -8.83
CA ARG A 81 4.45 11.23 -8.94
C ARG A 81 5.20 9.96 -8.52
N PRO A 82 4.89 9.35 -7.37
CA PRO A 82 5.51 8.10 -6.96
C PRO A 82 4.96 6.94 -7.80
N PHE A 83 5.83 6.02 -8.19
CA PHE A 83 5.44 4.82 -8.93
C PHE A 83 6.15 3.58 -8.40
N VAL A 84 5.59 2.41 -8.69
CA VAL A 84 6.26 1.11 -8.57
C VAL A 84 6.50 0.51 -9.94
N ALA A 85 7.74 0.14 -10.24
CA ALA A 85 8.07 -0.63 -11.44
C ALA A 85 7.84 -2.13 -11.16
N SER A 86 6.99 -2.77 -11.97
CA SER A 86 6.73 -4.21 -11.89
C SER A 86 8.03 -5.01 -11.94
N PRO A 87 8.24 -6.00 -11.07
CA PRO A 87 9.46 -6.81 -11.07
C PRO A 87 9.73 -7.52 -12.39
N LEU A 88 8.68 -7.96 -13.08
CA LEU A 88 8.79 -8.89 -14.21
C LEU A 88 9.04 -8.14 -15.52
N LEU A 89 8.17 -7.20 -15.85
CA LEU A 89 8.15 -6.54 -17.16
C LEU A 89 8.42 -5.03 -17.10
N LYS A 90 8.70 -4.50 -15.90
CA LYS A 90 9.16 -3.12 -15.64
C LYS A 90 8.16 -2.00 -15.95
N GLN A 91 6.91 -2.31 -16.29
CA GLN A 91 5.88 -1.27 -16.38
C GLN A 91 5.73 -0.58 -15.03
N ARG A 92 5.54 0.73 -15.09
CA ARG A 92 5.48 1.61 -13.93
C ARG A 92 4.03 1.93 -13.63
N PHE A 93 3.60 1.62 -12.41
CA PHE A 93 2.27 1.94 -11.93
C PHE A 93 2.36 3.10 -10.94
N ASP A 94 1.63 4.16 -11.23
CA ASP A 94 1.45 5.31 -10.36
C ASP A 94 0.80 4.88 -9.04
N LEU A 95 1.41 5.20 -7.90
CA LEU A 95 0.94 4.73 -6.59
C LEU A 95 -0.26 5.52 -6.05
N GLU A 96 -0.53 6.70 -6.59
CA GLU A 96 -1.68 7.52 -6.18
C GLU A 96 -2.94 7.12 -6.93
N THR A 97 -2.79 6.81 -8.22
CA THR A 97 -3.93 6.60 -9.14
C THR A 97 -4.04 5.18 -9.66
N GLY A 98 -3.00 4.36 -9.54
CA GLY A 98 -2.94 3.00 -10.08
C GLY A 98 -2.73 2.94 -11.61
N ARG A 99 -2.62 4.08 -12.29
CA ARG A 99 -2.45 4.14 -13.75
C ARG A 99 -1.08 3.63 -14.17
N CYS A 100 -1.03 2.85 -15.24
CA CYS A 100 0.23 2.50 -15.89
C CYS A 100 0.79 3.73 -16.62
N LEU A 101 2.03 4.10 -16.33
CA LEU A 101 2.72 5.23 -16.96
C LEU A 101 3.31 4.87 -18.33
N ASP A 102 3.30 3.59 -18.68
CA ASP A 102 3.86 3.06 -19.93
C ASP A 102 2.78 2.60 -20.92
N ASP A 103 1.52 2.51 -20.47
CA ASP A 103 0.35 2.16 -21.29
C ASP A 103 -0.92 2.80 -20.70
N GLU A 104 -1.45 3.84 -21.36
CA GLU A 104 -2.60 4.61 -20.87
C GLU A 104 -3.90 3.80 -20.77
N GLY A 105 -3.98 2.66 -21.46
CA GLY A 105 -5.13 1.75 -21.42
C GLY A 105 -5.15 0.81 -20.22
N VAL A 106 -4.09 0.80 -19.40
CA VAL A 106 -3.91 -0.15 -18.30
C VAL A 106 -3.85 0.55 -16.95
N ALA A 107 -4.55 0.00 -15.96
CA ALA A 107 -4.49 0.45 -14.58
C ALA A 107 -4.71 -0.74 -13.62
N VAL A 108 -4.32 -0.54 -12.38
CA VAL A 108 -4.68 -1.38 -11.23
C VAL A 108 -5.54 -0.57 -10.26
N GLN A 109 -6.28 -1.24 -9.36
CA GLN A 109 -6.99 -0.52 -8.32
C GLN A 109 -5.98 0.15 -7.38
N ALA A 110 -6.18 1.45 -7.12
CA ALA A 110 -5.51 2.17 -6.04
C ALA A 110 -6.47 2.33 -4.85
N TYR A 111 -5.94 2.27 -3.64
CA TYR A 111 -6.70 2.36 -2.40
C TYR A 111 -6.27 3.60 -1.63
N ALA A 112 -7.24 4.34 -1.09
CA ALA A 112 -6.92 5.41 -0.16
C ALA A 112 -6.29 4.77 1.09
N ALA A 113 -5.07 5.19 1.41
CA ALA A 113 -4.29 4.67 2.53
C ALA A 113 -4.06 5.80 3.56
N ARG A 114 -4.11 5.46 4.83
CA ARG A 114 -3.73 6.36 5.92
C ARG A 114 -2.96 5.62 7.01
N THR A 115 -2.21 6.37 7.80
CA THR A 115 -1.68 5.91 9.08
C THR A 115 -2.62 6.37 10.19
N ASN A 116 -2.93 5.48 11.12
CA ASN A 116 -3.80 5.74 12.27
C ASN A 116 -3.10 5.27 13.54
N ASP A 117 -2.94 6.16 14.52
CA ASP A 117 -2.27 5.89 15.80
C ASP A 117 -3.15 5.11 16.79
N GLY A 118 -4.32 4.63 16.36
CA GLY A 118 -5.22 3.82 17.19
C GLY A 118 -5.97 4.63 18.26
N VAL A 119 -5.75 5.95 18.34
CA VAL A 119 -6.53 6.84 19.21
C VAL A 119 -7.83 7.16 18.49
N SER A 120 -8.76 6.21 18.51
CA SER A 120 -10.13 6.48 18.09
C SER A 120 -10.71 7.53 19.02
N ALA A 121 -10.90 8.75 18.52
CA ALA A 121 -11.73 9.74 19.20
C ALA A 121 -13.11 9.12 19.39
N GLN A 122 -13.45 8.76 20.64
CA GLN A 122 -14.83 8.45 21.00
C GLN A 122 -15.62 9.74 20.82
N VAL A 123 -16.45 9.81 19.78
CA VAL A 123 -17.49 10.82 19.70
C VAL A 123 -18.57 10.41 20.71
N ALA A 124 -18.79 11.27 21.70
CA ALA A 124 -19.86 11.18 22.67
C ALA A 124 -21.24 11.47 22.05
#